data_AF-A0A975GGJ8-F1
#
_entry.id   AF-A0A975GGJ8-F1
#
_cell.length_a   1.000
_cell.length_b   1.000
_cell.length_c   1.000
_cell.angle_alpha   90.00
_cell.angle_beta   90.00
_cell.angle_gamma   90.00
#
_symmetry.space_group_name_H-M   'P 1'
#
loop_
_entity.id
_entity.type
_entity.pdbx_description
1 polymer ?
#
loop_
_entity_poly.entity_id
_entity_poly.type
_entity_poly.pdbx_seq_one_letter_code
_entity_poly.pdbx_strand_id
1 'polypeptide(L)'
;MGGAGLFYFSGHGIEEGGVNYLIPVKSRICNKSELKYRAVNAGLVLAKMESAKNRINIIILDACRSSFGIMDNSCPNSAKGPDFNTGLAPYTDAPIGSIIAYAAAPGKSASDGYGTNSPYTSALVKHMQTPGLSLQEMFYQVRKSVRVETDSRQIPWEATSLEDPFYFKLPEKQPEDSSNLTADIPVPAPAPMPAPTPAPYYAKSSAREIKRDGTFIAYDDGTVLDTSTNLMWAAKDNGENVNWKEAKEYCENYQGGGYTDWRMPTIDELEGLYEKGIRDEQKIIYIYWGVWSSNTSGSSASYFHFTLGFRDSIHQSASGGVRALPVRESSK
;
A
#
# COMPACT_ATOMS: atom_id res chain seq x y z
N MET A 1 13.00 4.37 -29.74
CA MET A 1 11.61 3.91 -29.53
C MET A 1 11.65 2.81 -28.50
N GLY A 2 11.12 3.03 -27.29
CA GLY A 2 11.03 2.00 -26.26
C GLY A 2 9.61 1.46 -26.18
N GLY A 3 9.42 0.16 -26.37
CA GLY A 3 8.13 -0.51 -26.17
C GLY A 3 7.85 -0.80 -24.69
N ALA A 4 6.72 -1.44 -24.43
CA ALA A 4 6.44 -2.10 -23.16
C ALA A 4 6.54 -3.62 -23.34
N GLY A 5 7.34 -4.28 -22.51
CA GLY A 5 7.39 -5.75 -22.42
C GLY A 5 6.47 -6.23 -21.31
N LEU A 6 5.64 -7.24 -21.58
CA LEU A 6 4.81 -7.91 -20.58
C LEU A 6 5.09 -9.41 -20.61
N PHE A 7 5.38 -9.99 -19.44
CA PHE A 7 5.41 -11.42 -19.22
C PHE A 7 4.43 -11.76 -18.09
N TYR A 8 3.56 -12.73 -18.34
CA TYR A 8 2.62 -13.25 -17.36
C TYR A 8 2.76 -14.77 -17.33
N PHE A 9 2.86 -15.33 -16.12
CA PHE A 9 2.85 -16.77 -15.88
C PHE A 9 1.85 -17.08 -14.77
N SER A 10 1.02 -18.10 -15.00
CA SER A 10 0.15 -18.71 -13.99
C SER A 10 0.34 -20.23 -14.02
N GLY A 11 0.37 -20.86 -12.85
CA GLY A 11 0.62 -22.29 -12.68
C GLY A 11 1.63 -22.62 -11.58
N HIS A 12 2.27 -23.78 -11.64
CA HIS A 12 3.22 -24.17 -10.59
C HIS A 12 4.56 -23.45 -10.70
N GLY A 13 5.02 -22.91 -9.57
CA GLY A 13 6.36 -22.34 -9.40
C GLY A 13 7.07 -22.97 -8.21
N ILE A 14 8.38 -23.23 -8.34
CA ILE A 14 9.24 -23.73 -7.26
C ILE A 14 10.41 -22.77 -7.10
N GLU A 15 10.68 -22.34 -5.87
CA GLU A 15 11.99 -21.79 -5.51
C GLU A 15 12.91 -22.91 -5.01
N GLU A 16 14.19 -22.86 -5.36
CA GLU A 16 15.24 -23.71 -4.79
C GLU A 16 16.55 -22.93 -4.76
N GLY A 17 17.17 -22.81 -3.58
CA GLY A 17 18.44 -22.10 -3.41
C GLY A 17 18.37 -20.61 -3.79
N GLY A 18 17.22 -19.97 -3.62
CA GLY A 18 16.98 -18.59 -4.04
C GLY A 18 16.68 -18.41 -5.54
N VAL A 19 16.63 -19.49 -6.33
CA VAL A 19 16.31 -19.45 -7.76
C VAL A 19 14.86 -19.86 -7.99
N ASN A 20 14.09 -19.02 -8.69
CA ASN A 20 12.71 -19.29 -9.08
C ASN A 20 12.65 -20.10 -10.38
N TYR A 21 11.87 -21.18 -10.37
CA TYR A 21 11.63 -22.08 -11.50
C TYR A 21 10.15 -22.17 -11.84
N LEU A 22 9.82 -21.92 -13.11
CA LEU A 22 8.48 -22.07 -13.69
C LEU A 22 8.36 -23.49 -14.24
N ILE A 23 7.29 -24.21 -13.89
CA ILE A 23 7.17 -25.65 -14.15
C ILE A 23 6.30 -25.91 -15.39
N PRO A 24 6.83 -26.52 -16.47
CA PRO A 24 6.03 -26.88 -17.64
C PRO A 24 5.01 -27.99 -17.34
N VAL A 25 3.85 -27.95 -18.01
CA VAL A 25 2.69 -28.88 -17.85
C VAL A 25 2.94 -30.37 -18.10
N LYS A 26 4.16 -30.78 -18.49
CA LYS A 26 4.59 -32.18 -18.65
C LYS A 26 5.91 -32.49 -17.95
N SER A 27 6.37 -31.59 -17.10
CA SER A 27 7.62 -31.77 -16.35
C SER A 27 7.41 -32.75 -15.20
N ARG A 28 8.25 -33.79 -15.15
CA ARG A 28 8.32 -34.74 -14.03
C ARG A 28 9.61 -34.45 -13.27
N ILE A 29 9.51 -34.11 -11.99
CA ILE A 29 10.65 -33.68 -11.18
C ILE A 29 10.68 -34.52 -9.91
N CYS A 30 11.50 -35.58 -9.90
CA CYS A 30 11.57 -36.49 -8.75
C CYS A 30 12.53 -35.99 -7.65
N ASN A 31 13.40 -35.03 -7.94
CA ASN A 31 14.38 -34.48 -6.98
C ASN A 31 14.81 -33.05 -7.36
N LYS A 32 15.37 -32.31 -6.38
CA LYS A 32 15.85 -30.93 -6.54
C LYS A 32 16.84 -30.76 -7.70
N SER A 33 17.72 -31.74 -7.93
CA SER A 33 18.76 -31.69 -8.98
C SER A 33 18.20 -31.69 -10.41
N GLU A 34 16.94 -32.10 -10.61
CA GLU A 34 16.27 -32.09 -11.92
C GLU A 34 15.68 -30.72 -12.31
N LEU A 35 15.43 -29.81 -11.36
CA LEU A 35 14.82 -28.48 -11.62
C LEU A 35 15.54 -27.73 -12.74
N LYS A 36 16.88 -27.64 -12.65
CA LYS A 36 17.75 -26.97 -13.65
C LYS A 36 17.71 -27.56 -15.06
N TYR A 37 17.18 -28.77 -15.24
CA TYR A 37 17.08 -29.45 -16.54
C TYR A 37 15.64 -29.61 -17.05
N ARG A 38 14.64 -29.52 -16.16
CA ARG A 38 13.23 -29.83 -16.46
C ARG A 38 12.26 -28.67 -16.18
N ALA A 39 12.73 -27.57 -15.60
CA ALA A 39 11.97 -26.35 -15.38
C ALA A 39 12.65 -25.13 -16.03
N VAL A 40 11.91 -24.04 -16.18
CA VAL A 40 12.41 -22.78 -16.75
C VAL A 40 12.84 -21.87 -15.61
N ASN A 41 14.10 -21.48 -15.55
CA ASN A 41 14.58 -20.49 -14.58
C ASN A 41 13.96 -19.11 -14.89
N ALA A 42 13.15 -18.57 -13.98
CA ALA A 42 12.48 -17.28 -14.13
C ALA A 42 13.48 -16.10 -14.26
N GLY A 43 14.67 -16.23 -13.68
CA GLY A 43 15.77 -15.28 -13.83
C GLY A 43 16.24 -15.13 -15.28
N LEU A 44 16.13 -16.18 -16.10
CA LEU A 44 16.43 -16.10 -17.54
C LEU A 44 15.36 -15.31 -18.30
N VAL A 45 14.09 -15.38 -17.87
CA VAL A 45 13.01 -14.56 -18.42
C VAL A 45 13.25 -13.09 -18.08
N LEU A 46 13.56 -12.80 -16.81
CA LEU A 46 13.89 -11.46 -16.32
C LEU A 46 15.08 -10.86 -17.07
N ALA A 47 16.22 -11.55 -17.11
CA ALA A 47 17.40 -11.11 -17.85
C ALA A 47 17.11 -10.92 -19.35
N LYS A 48 16.23 -11.74 -19.94
CA LYS A 48 15.83 -11.56 -21.34
C LYS A 48 15.00 -10.28 -21.54
N MET A 49 14.07 -9.97 -20.64
CA MET A 49 13.26 -8.75 -20.69
C MET A 49 14.10 -7.50 -20.43
N GLU A 50 15.03 -7.54 -19.48
CA GLU A 50 16.02 -6.49 -19.25
C GLU A 50 16.85 -6.23 -20.52
N SER A 51 17.40 -7.29 -21.13
CA SER A 51 18.20 -7.17 -22.37
C SER A 51 17.42 -6.61 -23.58
N ALA A 52 16.09 -6.63 -23.54
CA ALA A 52 15.25 -6.07 -24.60
C ALA A 52 15.25 -4.53 -24.63
N LYS A 53 15.71 -3.86 -23.55
CA LYS A 53 15.76 -2.39 -23.43
C LYS A 53 14.43 -1.70 -23.78
N ASN A 54 13.33 -2.33 -23.37
CA ASN A 54 12.02 -1.69 -23.34
C ASN A 54 12.07 -0.48 -22.41
N ARG A 55 11.18 0.49 -22.61
CA ARG A 55 11.01 1.59 -21.63
C ARG A 55 10.48 1.02 -20.32
N ILE A 56 9.59 0.03 -20.41
CA ILE A 56 8.90 -0.57 -19.29
C ILE A 56 8.83 -2.09 -19.48
N ASN A 57 9.18 -2.85 -18.43
CA ASN A 57 9.11 -4.30 -18.38
C ASN A 57 8.23 -4.74 -17.20
N ILE A 58 7.15 -5.46 -17.49
CA ILE A 58 6.15 -5.89 -16.52
C ILE A 58 6.20 -7.40 -16.42
N ILE A 59 6.56 -7.94 -15.25
CA ILE A 59 6.65 -9.37 -14.99
C ILE A 59 5.61 -9.73 -13.93
N ILE A 60 4.73 -10.67 -14.23
CA ILE A 60 3.62 -11.07 -13.37
C ILE A 60 3.68 -12.57 -13.14
N LEU A 61 3.79 -12.98 -11.87
CA LEU A 61 3.95 -14.37 -11.44
C LEU A 61 2.77 -14.76 -10.53
N ASP A 62 1.73 -15.31 -11.16
CA ASP A 62 0.57 -15.94 -10.50
C ASP A 62 0.83 -17.41 -10.21
N ALA A 63 1.92 -17.67 -9.48
CA ALA A 63 2.44 -19.01 -9.27
C ALA A 63 2.13 -19.57 -7.88
N CYS A 64 1.49 -20.73 -7.85
CA CYS A 64 1.22 -21.49 -6.62
C CYS A 64 2.41 -22.40 -6.29
N ARG A 65 2.80 -22.46 -5.00
CA ARG A 65 3.93 -23.28 -4.52
C ARG A 65 3.49 -24.54 -3.77
N SER A 66 2.43 -25.18 -4.23
CA SER A 66 2.12 -26.55 -3.84
C SER A 66 3.05 -27.52 -4.58
N SER A 67 3.79 -28.34 -3.83
CA SER A 67 4.44 -29.54 -4.38
C SER A 67 3.42 -30.61 -4.80
N PHE A 68 2.19 -30.49 -4.29
CA PHE A 68 1.00 -31.21 -4.72
C PHE A 68 0.67 -30.89 -6.19
N GLY A 69 0.83 -31.89 -7.07
CA GLY A 69 0.70 -31.75 -8.53
C GLY A 69 2.00 -32.03 -9.30
N ILE A 70 3.17 -31.87 -8.67
CA ILE A 70 4.49 -32.21 -9.26
C ILE A 70 4.94 -33.61 -8.86
N MET A 71 4.29 -34.20 -7.85
CA MET A 71 4.43 -35.62 -7.48
C MET A 71 3.89 -36.53 -8.60
N ASP A 72 4.80 -37.09 -9.40
CA ASP A 72 4.51 -38.31 -10.15
C ASP A 72 4.61 -39.49 -9.17
N ASN A 73 3.49 -40.20 -8.95
CA ASN A 73 3.45 -41.39 -8.11
C ASN A 73 4.39 -42.52 -8.61
N SER A 74 4.93 -42.39 -9.83
CA SER A 74 5.96 -43.26 -10.41
C SER A 74 7.38 -42.96 -9.92
N CYS A 75 7.63 -41.86 -9.20
CA CYS A 75 8.95 -41.59 -8.62
C CYS A 75 9.27 -42.63 -7.51
N PRO A 76 10.49 -43.20 -7.46
CA PRO A 76 10.88 -44.09 -6.35
C PRO A 76 10.94 -43.34 -5.02
N ASN A 77 10.46 -43.96 -3.94
CA ASN A 77 10.46 -43.42 -2.56
C ASN A 77 9.59 -42.17 -2.30
N SER A 78 8.52 -41.95 -3.08
CA SER A 78 7.60 -40.79 -2.99
C SER A 78 6.82 -40.56 -1.68
N ALA A 79 7.11 -41.29 -0.58
CA ALA A 79 6.41 -41.12 0.70
C ALA A 79 6.62 -39.73 1.33
N LYS A 80 7.71 -39.04 0.94
CA LYS A 80 7.92 -37.61 1.15
C LYS A 80 8.59 -37.07 -0.11
N GLY A 81 7.90 -36.18 -0.84
CA GLY A 81 8.52 -35.43 -1.93
C GLY A 81 9.69 -34.58 -1.40
N PRO A 82 10.53 -34.01 -2.28
CA PRO A 82 11.62 -33.16 -1.82
C PRO A 82 11.09 -31.97 -1.03
N ASP A 83 11.72 -31.67 0.13
CA ASP A 83 11.43 -30.47 0.92
C ASP A 83 11.93 -29.21 0.17
N PHE A 84 11.14 -28.76 -0.79
CA PHE A 84 11.18 -27.38 -1.28
C PHE A 84 10.61 -26.45 -0.19
N ASN A 85 11.09 -25.21 -0.08
CA ASN A 85 10.62 -24.23 0.92
C ASN A 85 9.16 -23.74 0.66
N THR A 86 8.79 -22.55 1.16
CA THR A 86 7.69 -21.69 0.64
C THR A 86 8.26 -20.26 0.44
N GLY A 87 7.90 -19.37 -0.49
CA GLY A 87 6.89 -19.34 -1.59
C GLY A 87 7.55 -19.22 -2.97
N LEU A 88 7.63 -18.04 -3.58
CA LEU A 88 8.74 -17.70 -4.50
C LEU A 88 9.82 -16.91 -3.74
N ALA A 89 11.07 -16.94 -4.23
CA ALA A 89 12.10 -16.00 -3.79
C ALA A 89 11.76 -14.59 -4.31
N PRO A 90 11.90 -13.53 -3.49
CA PRO A 90 11.79 -12.18 -4.00
C PRO A 90 13.04 -11.84 -4.82
N TYR A 91 12.84 -11.44 -6.08
CA TYR A 91 13.80 -10.55 -6.74
C TYR A 91 13.68 -9.18 -6.07
N THR A 92 14.63 -8.85 -5.20
CA THR A 92 14.71 -7.56 -4.50
C THR A 92 15.13 -6.44 -5.43
N ASP A 93 16.01 -6.77 -6.37
CA ASP A 93 16.66 -5.81 -7.26
C ASP A 93 15.97 -5.88 -8.63
N ALA A 94 14.78 -5.27 -8.73
CA ALA A 94 14.10 -5.14 -10.01
C ALA A 94 14.95 -4.26 -10.96
N PRO A 95 15.27 -4.70 -12.19
CA PRO A 95 15.99 -3.87 -13.15
C PRO A 95 15.31 -2.51 -13.41
N ILE A 96 16.08 -1.49 -13.74
CA ILE A 96 15.55 -0.13 -14.04
C ILE A 96 14.50 -0.21 -15.16
N GLY A 97 13.38 0.50 -14.98
CA GLY A 97 12.23 0.42 -15.88
C GLY A 97 11.45 -0.89 -15.76
N SER A 98 11.55 -1.64 -14.66
CA SER A 98 10.78 -2.88 -14.48
C SER A 98 9.96 -2.95 -13.19
N ILE A 99 8.92 -3.78 -13.23
CA ILE A 99 8.14 -4.22 -12.07
C ILE A 99 7.95 -5.74 -12.12
N ILE A 100 8.16 -6.38 -10.97
CA ILE A 100 8.00 -7.82 -10.77
C ILE A 100 6.92 -8.01 -9.71
N ALA A 101 5.76 -8.49 -10.14
CA ALA A 101 4.57 -8.67 -9.33
C ALA A 101 4.30 -10.15 -9.06
N TYR A 102 3.96 -10.48 -7.82
CA TYR A 102 3.74 -11.82 -7.30
C TYR A 102 2.34 -11.91 -6.72
N ALA A 103 1.61 -12.99 -7.02
CA ALA A 103 0.27 -13.21 -6.48
C ALA A 103 0.22 -13.36 -4.95
N ALA A 104 1.34 -13.69 -4.31
CA ALA A 104 1.46 -13.82 -2.87
C ALA A 104 2.82 -13.29 -2.39
N ALA A 105 2.86 -12.90 -1.11
CA ALA A 105 4.06 -12.42 -0.45
C ALA A 105 5.20 -13.46 -0.47
N PRO A 106 6.47 -13.02 -0.42
CA PRO A 106 7.60 -13.93 -0.23
C PRO A 106 7.36 -14.88 0.95
N GLY A 107 7.67 -16.16 0.77
CA GLY A 107 7.37 -17.16 1.80
C GLY A 107 5.93 -17.71 1.82
N LYS A 108 5.00 -17.18 1.01
CA LYS A 108 3.57 -17.58 1.01
C LYS A 108 3.14 -18.18 -0.32
N SER A 109 2.01 -18.89 -0.31
CA SER A 109 1.38 -19.48 -1.51
C SER A 109 0.25 -18.59 -2.01
N ALA A 110 0.10 -18.51 -3.33
CA ALA A 110 -1.14 -18.06 -3.95
C ALA A 110 -2.21 -19.16 -3.87
N SER A 111 -3.47 -18.77 -4.05
CA SER A 111 -4.63 -19.67 -4.15
C SER A 111 -5.12 -19.74 -5.58
N ASP A 112 -5.46 -20.95 -6.04
CA ASP A 112 -6.09 -21.16 -7.36
C ASP A 112 -7.54 -20.60 -7.43
N GLY A 113 -8.15 -20.29 -6.28
CA GLY A 113 -9.52 -19.80 -6.17
C GLY A 113 -10.58 -20.90 -6.28
N TYR A 114 -11.84 -20.47 -6.46
CA TYR A 114 -13.01 -21.37 -6.61
C TYR A 114 -13.73 -21.19 -7.97
N GLY A 115 -13.17 -20.39 -8.88
CA GLY A 115 -13.75 -20.06 -10.19
C GLY A 115 -12.78 -20.35 -11.35
N THR A 116 -13.06 -19.77 -12.52
CA THR A 116 -12.25 -19.95 -13.74
C THR A 116 -10.84 -19.35 -13.64
N ASN A 117 -10.66 -18.32 -12.80
CA ASN A 117 -9.42 -17.60 -12.59
C ASN A 117 -9.06 -17.60 -11.09
N SER A 118 -7.77 -17.50 -10.77
CA SER A 118 -7.31 -17.23 -9.40
C SER A 118 -7.85 -15.86 -8.90
N PRO A 119 -7.87 -15.61 -7.58
CA PRO A 119 -8.24 -14.30 -7.03
C PRO A 119 -7.35 -13.18 -7.58
N TYR A 120 -6.05 -13.46 -7.75
CA TYR A 120 -5.08 -12.51 -8.28
C TYR A 120 -5.31 -12.20 -9.75
N THR A 121 -5.50 -13.21 -10.59
CA THR A 121 -5.80 -13.02 -12.02
C THR A 121 -7.16 -12.37 -12.23
N SER A 122 -8.17 -12.70 -11.42
CA SER A 122 -9.49 -12.03 -11.43
C SER A 122 -9.36 -10.53 -11.11
N ALA A 123 -8.58 -10.18 -10.08
CA ALA A 123 -8.31 -8.80 -9.72
C ALA A 123 -7.48 -8.06 -10.78
N LEU A 124 -6.46 -8.70 -11.36
CA LEU A 124 -5.63 -8.11 -12.44
C LEU A 124 -6.48 -7.74 -13.65
N VAL A 125 -7.26 -8.69 -14.19
CA VAL A 125 -8.10 -8.46 -15.36
C VAL A 125 -9.09 -7.32 -15.12
N LYS A 126 -9.65 -7.23 -13.91
CA LYS A 126 -10.55 -6.14 -13.50
C LYS A 126 -9.84 -4.78 -13.54
N HIS A 127 -8.70 -4.63 -12.86
CA HIS A 127 -8.06 -3.32 -12.69
C HIS A 127 -7.23 -2.86 -13.89
N MET A 128 -6.68 -3.79 -14.70
CA MET A 128 -6.08 -3.45 -16.00
C MET A 128 -7.10 -2.82 -16.97
N GLN A 129 -8.40 -3.09 -16.78
CA GLN A 129 -9.46 -2.52 -17.61
C GLN A 129 -9.98 -1.16 -17.12
N THR A 130 -9.50 -0.65 -15.98
CA THR A 130 -9.90 0.66 -15.44
C THR A 130 -9.12 1.78 -16.13
N PRO A 131 -9.78 2.74 -16.82
CA PRO A 131 -9.10 3.90 -17.41
C PRO A 131 -8.42 4.76 -16.35
N GLY A 132 -7.23 5.29 -16.68
CA GLY A 132 -6.52 6.26 -15.87
C GLY A 132 -5.78 5.72 -14.64
N LEU A 133 -5.87 4.41 -14.32
CA LEU A 133 -4.99 3.83 -13.31
C LEU A 133 -3.57 3.66 -13.86
N SER A 134 -2.60 4.26 -13.17
CA SER A 134 -1.19 3.93 -13.38
C SER A 134 -0.93 2.47 -12.98
N LEU A 135 0.19 1.91 -13.46
CA LEU A 135 0.59 0.54 -13.20
C LEU A 135 0.74 0.24 -11.70
N GLN A 136 1.26 1.20 -10.93
CA GLN A 136 1.42 1.10 -9.48
C GLN A 136 0.06 1.13 -8.76
N GLU A 137 -0.84 2.04 -9.13
CA GLU A 137 -2.21 2.09 -8.59
C GLU A 137 -3.01 0.84 -8.96
N MET A 138 -2.85 0.32 -10.17
CA MET A 138 -3.47 -0.92 -10.63
C MET A 138 -3.07 -2.09 -9.73
N PHE A 139 -1.77 -2.30 -9.50
CA PHE A 139 -1.29 -3.33 -8.58
C PHE A 139 -1.72 -3.10 -7.11
N TYR A 140 -1.79 -1.85 -6.65
CA TYR A 140 -2.37 -1.52 -5.34
C TYR A 140 -3.84 -1.97 -5.23
N GLN A 141 -4.67 -1.69 -6.24
CA GLN A 141 -6.08 -2.13 -6.26
C GLN A 141 -6.21 -3.65 -6.37
N VAL A 142 -5.30 -4.32 -7.09
CA VAL A 142 -5.19 -5.78 -7.12
C VAL A 142 -4.89 -6.34 -5.73
N ARG A 143 -3.85 -5.83 -5.06
CA ARG A 143 -3.48 -6.24 -3.70
C ARG A 143 -4.63 -6.07 -2.71
N LYS A 144 -5.34 -4.95 -2.78
CA LYS A 144 -6.56 -4.68 -1.99
C LYS A 144 -7.68 -5.69 -2.26
N SER A 145 -7.92 -6.00 -3.54
CA SER A 145 -9.00 -6.92 -3.95
C SER A 145 -8.73 -8.35 -3.51
N VAL A 146 -7.52 -8.87 -3.75
CA VAL A 146 -7.13 -10.23 -3.34
C VAL A 146 -7.16 -10.40 -1.83
N ARG A 147 -6.73 -9.39 -1.06
CA ARG A 147 -6.79 -9.44 0.40
C ARG A 147 -8.24 -9.54 0.89
N VAL A 148 -9.19 -8.87 0.25
CA VAL A 148 -10.62 -8.97 0.59
C VAL A 148 -11.20 -10.32 0.19
N GLU A 149 -10.96 -10.76 -1.06
CA GLU A 149 -11.51 -12.02 -1.59
C GLU A 149 -10.98 -13.28 -0.87
N THR A 150 -9.78 -13.21 -0.30
CA THR A 150 -9.14 -14.34 0.39
C THR A 150 -9.17 -14.24 1.91
N ASP A 151 -9.93 -13.32 2.51
CA ASP A 151 -9.97 -13.09 3.97
C ASP A 151 -8.57 -12.84 4.57
N SER A 152 -7.74 -12.08 3.86
CA SER A 152 -6.32 -11.83 4.14
C SER A 152 -5.39 -13.05 4.13
N ARG A 153 -5.84 -14.23 3.68
CA ARG A 153 -4.99 -15.42 3.52
C ARG A 153 -3.92 -15.25 2.42
N GLN A 154 -4.21 -14.44 1.40
CA GLN A 154 -3.30 -14.10 0.32
C GLN A 154 -3.11 -12.57 0.25
N ILE A 155 -1.84 -12.15 0.17
CA ILE A 155 -1.46 -10.74 0.03
C ILE A 155 -0.46 -10.67 -1.12
N PRO A 156 -0.82 -10.10 -2.29
CA PRO A 156 0.11 -9.86 -3.38
C PRO A 156 1.29 -8.95 -3.00
N TRP A 157 2.38 -9.07 -3.75
CA TRP A 157 3.61 -8.34 -3.51
C TRP A 157 4.24 -7.86 -4.82
N GLU A 158 4.94 -6.74 -4.80
CA GLU A 158 5.56 -6.15 -5.97
C GLU A 158 6.98 -5.63 -5.61
N ALA A 159 7.95 -5.83 -6.51
CA ALA A 159 9.24 -5.16 -6.51
C ALA A 159 9.30 -4.26 -7.76
N THR A 160 9.66 -2.98 -7.62
CA THR A 160 9.52 -1.99 -8.70
C THR A 160 10.69 -1.01 -8.74
N SER A 161 11.18 -0.77 -9.96
CA SER A 161 12.19 0.23 -10.31
C SER A 161 11.74 1.04 -11.55
N LEU A 162 10.42 1.27 -11.67
CA LEU A 162 9.81 2.09 -12.72
C LEU A 162 10.18 3.57 -12.55
N GLU A 163 10.68 4.18 -13.62
CA GLU A 163 11.01 5.62 -13.67
C GLU A 163 9.88 6.47 -14.28
N ASP A 164 8.96 5.82 -15.01
CA ASP A 164 7.91 6.46 -15.79
C ASP A 164 6.53 5.83 -15.46
N PRO A 165 5.45 6.63 -15.45
CA PRO A 165 4.10 6.09 -15.30
C PRO A 165 3.68 5.32 -16.55
N PHE A 166 3.03 4.18 -16.34
CA PHE A 166 2.41 3.36 -17.39
C PHE A 166 0.93 3.19 -17.13
N TYR A 167 0.13 3.18 -18.18
CA TYR A 167 -1.32 3.01 -18.11
C TYR A 167 -1.74 1.92 -19.10
N PHE A 168 -2.43 0.87 -18.63
CA PHE A 168 -3.03 -0.13 -19.52
C PHE A 168 -4.20 0.45 -20.33
N LYS A 169 -4.94 1.39 -19.72
CA LYS A 169 -5.86 2.29 -20.41
C LYS A 169 -5.57 3.72 -19.96
N LEU A 170 -5.29 4.59 -20.91
CA LEU A 170 -5.14 6.02 -20.66
C LEU A 170 -6.41 6.59 -19.98
N PRO A 171 -6.31 7.70 -19.24
CA PRO A 171 -7.48 8.44 -18.80
C PRO A 171 -8.37 8.78 -20.00
N GLU A 172 -9.69 8.66 -19.86
CA GLU A 172 -10.60 9.22 -20.85
C GLU A 172 -10.38 10.73 -20.90
N LYS A 173 -10.23 11.29 -22.10
CA LYS A 173 -10.22 12.74 -22.28
C LYS A 173 -11.55 13.28 -21.76
N GLN A 174 -11.51 14.10 -20.71
CA GLN A 174 -12.65 14.97 -20.41
C GLN A 174 -12.93 15.84 -21.65
N PRO A 175 -14.21 16.13 -21.97
CA PRO A 175 -14.54 17.13 -22.98
C PRO A 175 -13.87 18.45 -22.60
N GLU A 176 -13.11 19.04 -23.52
CA GLU A 176 -12.45 20.33 -23.27
C GLU A 176 -13.52 21.43 -23.28
N ASP A 177 -13.93 21.83 -22.07
CA ASP A 177 -15.01 22.79 -21.84
C ASP A 177 -14.54 24.19 -22.27
N SER A 178 -14.92 24.56 -23.49
CA SER A 178 -14.43 25.74 -24.20
C SER A 178 -15.29 26.96 -23.88
N SER A 179 -15.27 27.40 -22.61
CA SER A 179 -15.87 28.67 -22.20
C SER A 179 -14.89 29.59 -21.47
N ASN A 180 -14.65 30.74 -22.12
CA ASN A 180 -14.13 32.01 -21.59
C ASN A 180 -12.61 32.20 -21.49
N LEU A 181 -12.07 32.78 -22.56
CA LEU A 181 -10.93 33.70 -22.52
C LEU A 181 -11.31 35.03 -21.80
N THR A 182 -10.27 35.74 -21.35
CA THR A 182 -10.25 37.13 -20.83
C THR A 182 -10.89 37.40 -19.46
N ALA A 183 -10.06 37.34 -18.43
CA ALA A 183 -9.81 38.49 -17.55
C ALA A 183 -8.36 38.42 -17.01
N ASP A 184 -7.58 39.49 -17.18
CA ASP A 184 -6.35 39.68 -16.41
C ASP A 184 -6.75 39.82 -14.92
N ILE A 185 -6.30 38.87 -14.09
CA ILE A 185 -6.29 39.04 -12.64
C ILE A 185 -4.82 38.94 -12.21
N PRO A 186 -4.23 39.99 -11.64
CA PRO A 186 -2.85 39.93 -11.18
C PRO A 186 -2.73 38.91 -10.04
N VAL A 187 -1.76 38.00 -10.15
CA VAL A 187 -1.40 37.09 -9.07
C VAL A 187 -0.95 37.94 -7.87
N PRO A 188 -1.63 37.91 -6.72
CA PRO A 188 -1.16 38.61 -5.54
C PRO A 188 0.10 37.91 -5.02
N ALA A 189 1.12 38.70 -4.67
CA ALA A 189 2.26 38.18 -3.92
C ALA A 189 1.79 37.53 -2.62
N PRO A 190 2.48 36.48 -2.11
CA PRO A 190 2.08 35.80 -0.88
C PRO A 190 2.02 36.80 0.27
N ALA A 191 0.86 36.90 0.91
CA ALA A 191 0.66 37.78 2.05
C ALA A 191 1.53 37.33 3.25
N PRO A 192 2.11 38.25 4.03
CA PRO A 192 2.75 37.88 5.29
C PRO A 192 1.72 37.27 6.24
N MET A 193 2.14 36.25 7.00
CA MET A 193 1.29 35.58 7.98
C MET A 193 0.65 36.58 8.96
N PRO A 194 -0.65 36.47 9.26
CA PRO A 194 -1.23 37.22 10.37
C PRO A 194 -0.57 36.76 11.67
N ALA A 195 -0.13 37.72 12.50
CA ALA A 195 0.38 37.42 13.83
C ALA A 195 -0.71 36.72 14.67
N PRO A 196 -0.35 35.74 15.52
CA PRO A 196 -1.33 34.98 16.27
C PRO A 196 -2.13 35.89 17.21
N THR A 197 -3.44 35.91 17.02
CA THR A 197 -4.38 36.51 17.98
C THR A 197 -4.33 35.68 19.27
N PRO A 198 -4.29 36.30 20.47
CA PRO A 198 -4.21 35.53 21.72
C PRO A 198 -5.47 34.67 21.88
N ALA A 199 -5.31 33.35 21.84
CA ALA A 199 -6.39 32.40 22.08
C ALA A 199 -6.90 32.54 23.53
N PRO A 200 -8.22 32.36 23.77
CA PRO A 200 -8.76 32.33 25.12
C PRO A 200 -8.13 31.19 25.93
N TYR A 201 -7.81 31.49 27.20
CA TYR A 201 -7.10 30.60 28.10
C TYR A 201 -8.03 29.50 28.62
N TYR A 202 -8.14 28.38 27.89
CA TYR A 202 -8.85 27.20 28.37
C TYR A 202 -8.01 26.45 29.42
N ALA A 203 -8.68 26.04 30.50
CA ALA A 203 -8.02 25.50 31.68
C ALA A 203 -7.21 24.23 31.35
N LYS A 204 -6.01 24.12 31.95
CA LYS A 204 -5.21 22.89 31.89
C LYS A 204 -6.04 21.71 32.38
N SER A 205 -6.17 20.68 31.54
CA SER A 205 -6.76 19.40 31.92
C SER A 205 -6.08 18.90 33.21
N SER A 206 -6.90 18.47 34.17
CA SER A 206 -6.43 17.84 35.41
C SER A 206 -6.08 16.36 35.22
N ALA A 207 -5.99 15.89 33.98
CA ALA A 207 -5.68 14.51 33.65
C ALA A 207 -4.28 14.10 34.10
N ARG A 208 -4.15 12.85 34.51
CA ARG A 208 -2.93 12.29 35.06
C ARG A 208 -2.11 11.64 33.95
N GLU A 209 -0.80 11.90 33.95
CA GLU A 209 0.14 11.13 33.12
C GLU A 209 0.04 9.63 33.48
N ILE A 210 -0.16 8.79 32.46
CA ILE A 210 -0.24 7.32 32.57
C ILE A 210 0.90 6.59 31.87
N LYS A 211 1.45 7.18 30.80
CA LYS A 211 2.60 6.64 30.06
C LYS A 211 3.35 7.79 29.38
N ARG A 212 4.67 7.66 29.27
CA ARG A 212 5.53 8.52 28.47
C ARG A 212 6.37 7.67 27.52
N ASP A 213 6.54 8.13 26.30
CA ASP A 213 7.37 7.51 25.28
C ASP A 213 8.03 8.61 24.42
N GLY A 214 9.34 8.81 24.60
CA GLY A 214 10.06 9.94 24.00
C GLY A 214 9.42 11.29 24.34
N THR A 215 8.96 12.02 23.31
CA THR A 215 8.29 13.32 23.44
C THR A 215 6.77 13.20 23.64
N PHE A 216 6.22 11.99 23.59
CA PHE A 216 4.79 11.74 23.77
C PHE A 216 4.44 11.45 25.23
N ILE A 217 3.37 12.08 25.72
CA ILE A 217 2.82 11.90 27.06
C ILE A 217 1.35 11.51 26.92
N ALA A 218 0.99 10.30 27.34
CA ALA A 218 -0.40 9.85 27.40
C ALA A 218 -1.03 10.16 28.75
N TYR A 219 -2.30 10.57 28.71
CA TYR A 219 -3.11 10.92 29.86
C TYR A 219 -4.29 9.95 30.04
N ASP A 220 -4.83 9.85 31.26
CA ASP A 220 -5.99 9.03 31.59
C ASP A 220 -7.32 9.51 30.96
N ASP A 221 -7.36 10.71 30.41
CA ASP A 221 -8.48 11.29 29.66
C ASP A 221 -8.55 10.86 28.18
N GLY A 222 -7.62 10.00 27.73
CA GLY A 222 -7.55 9.52 26.35
C GLY A 222 -6.88 10.46 25.36
N THR A 223 -6.09 11.44 25.84
CA THR A 223 -5.25 12.31 25.01
C THR A 223 -3.76 11.95 25.07
N VAL A 224 -3.01 12.38 24.06
CA VAL A 224 -1.55 12.24 23.99
C VAL A 224 -0.90 13.55 23.54
N LEU A 225 -0.08 14.16 24.39
CA LEU A 225 0.68 15.36 24.08
C LEU A 225 2.04 15.02 23.47
N ASP A 226 2.35 15.53 22.29
CA ASP A 226 3.71 15.59 21.74
C ASP A 226 4.39 16.91 22.16
N THR A 227 5.30 16.85 23.14
CA THR A 227 6.00 18.04 23.65
C THR A 227 6.99 18.64 22.64
N SER A 228 7.31 17.97 21.53
CA SER A 228 8.21 18.52 20.51
C SER A 228 7.50 19.51 19.58
N THR A 229 6.22 19.27 19.30
CA THR A 229 5.38 20.11 18.44
C THR A 229 4.41 20.97 19.23
N ASN A 230 4.14 20.60 20.49
CA ASN A 230 3.00 21.06 21.29
C ASN A 230 1.65 20.66 20.67
N LEU A 231 1.59 19.64 19.82
CA LEU A 231 0.34 19.06 19.35
C LEU A 231 -0.18 18.03 20.35
N MET A 232 -1.48 18.06 20.60
CA MET A 232 -2.18 17.04 21.38
C MET A 232 -3.09 16.24 20.47
N TRP A 233 -3.01 14.93 20.60
CA TRP A 233 -3.64 13.92 19.75
C TRP A 233 -4.68 13.13 20.53
N ALA A 234 -5.68 12.58 19.85
CA ALA A 234 -6.46 11.49 20.42
C ALA A 234 -5.55 10.26 20.62
N ALA A 235 -5.70 9.53 21.73
CA ALA A 235 -4.91 8.32 21.97
C ALA A 235 -5.26 7.14 21.04
N LYS A 236 -6.31 7.25 20.21
CA LYS A 236 -6.75 6.25 19.25
C LYS A 236 -7.45 6.88 18.05
N ASP A 237 -7.44 6.20 16.92
CA ASP A 237 -8.32 6.53 15.79
C ASP A 237 -9.80 6.21 16.06
N ASN A 238 -10.68 6.58 15.13
CA ASN A 238 -12.13 6.39 15.21
C ASN A 238 -12.60 4.93 15.19
N GLY A 239 -11.71 3.93 15.03
CA GLY A 239 -12.03 2.51 15.12
C GLY A 239 -12.57 1.86 13.85
N GLU A 240 -13.05 2.64 12.88
CA GLU A 240 -13.67 2.18 11.63
C GLU A 240 -13.19 2.98 10.42
N ASN A 241 -13.41 2.45 9.21
CA ASN A 241 -12.98 3.15 7.99
C ASN A 241 -14.07 4.13 7.55
N VAL A 242 -13.68 5.34 7.19
CA VAL A 242 -14.57 6.48 6.89
C VAL A 242 -14.14 7.17 5.60
N ASN A 243 -15.08 7.83 4.92
CA ASN A 243 -14.75 8.74 3.83
C ASN A 243 -14.15 10.05 4.37
N TRP A 244 -13.59 10.91 3.51
CA TRP A 244 -12.90 12.11 3.96
C TRP A 244 -13.81 13.12 4.68
N LYS A 245 -15.07 13.25 4.25
CA LYS A 245 -16.05 14.15 4.87
C LYS A 245 -16.45 13.65 6.26
N GLU A 246 -16.75 12.35 6.38
CA GLU A 246 -17.01 11.68 7.66
C GLU A 246 -15.83 11.79 8.62
N ALA A 247 -14.60 11.63 8.11
CA ALA A 247 -13.39 11.77 8.89
C ALA A 247 -13.18 13.21 9.40
N LYS A 248 -13.49 14.20 8.57
CA LYS A 248 -13.43 15.62 8.94
C LYS A 248 -14.48 15.94 10.02
N GLU A 249 -15.72 15.52 9.80
CA GLU A 249 -16.82 15.68 10.76
C GLU A 249 -16.51 14.96 12.10
N TYR A 250 -15.90 13.77 12.06
CA TYR A 250 -15.45 13.09 13.29
C TYR A 250 -14.40 13.91 14.05
N CYS A 251 -13.37 14.43 13.37
CA CYS A 251 -12.33 15.21 14.02
C CYS A 251 -12.83 16.55 14.58
N GLU A 252 -13.73 17.24 13.87
CA GLU A 252 -14.30 18.52 14.31
C GLU A 252 -15.33 18.37 15.46
N ASN A 253 -15.96 17.19 15.59
CA ASN A 253 -16.91 16.89 16.67
C ASN A 253 -16.31 16.04 17.81
N TYR A 254 -15.01 15.72 17.77
CA TYR A 254 -14.36 14.95 18.83
C TYR A 254 -14.30 15.76 20.13
N GLN A 255 -14.50 15.11 21.28
CA GLN A 255 -14.57 15.76 22.61
C GLN A 255 -13.62 15.11 23.65
N GLY A 256 -12.54 14.46 23.19
CA GLY A 256 -11.53 13.87 24.08
C GLY A 256 -10.86 14.93 24.96
N GLY A 257 -10.47 14.54 26.18
CA GLY A 257 -9.84 15.44 27.16
C GLY A 257 -10.70 16.61 27.65
N GLY A 258 -12.00 16.66 27.32
CA GLY A 258 -12.86 17.80 27.61
C GLY A 258 -12.63 19.02 26.69
N TYR A 259 -11.94 18.82 25.57
CA TYR A 259 -11.60 19.87 24.60
C TYR A 259 -12.53 19.85 23.39
N THR A 260 -12.72 21.00 22.72
CA THR A 260 -13.70 21.20 21.63
C THR A 260 -13.12 21.85 20.36
N ASP A 261 -11.81 22.10 20.34
CA ASP A 261 -11.02 22.74 19.29
C ASP A 261 -10.15 21.70 18.53
N TRP A 262 -10.68 20.50 18.41
CA TRP A 262 -10.08 19.40 17.64
C TRP A 262 -10.27 19.64 16.14
N ARG A 263 -9.25 19.25 15.36
CA ARG A 263 -9.21 19.35 13.90
C ARG A 263 -8.67 18.09 13.27
N MET A 264 -8.91 17.95 11.97
CA MET A 264 -8.20 16.97 11.14
C MET A 264 -6.73 17.41 10.96
N PRO A 265 -5.76 16.49 11.08
CA PRO A 265 -4.33 16.81 10.93
C PRO A 265 -3.95 17.17 9.50
N THR A 266 -2.79 17.78 9.31
CA THR A 266 -2.15 17.92 8.00
C THR A 266 -1.34 16.66 7.66
N ILE A 267 -1.00 16.50 6.39
CA ILE A 267 -0.19 15.36 5.93
C ILE A 267 1.22 15.37 6.54
N ASP A 268 1.78 16.56 6.80
CA ASP A 268 3.09 16.76 7.42
C ASP A 268 3.07 16.38 8.91
N GLU A 269 1.99 16.69 9.63
CA GLU A 269 1.82 16.29 11.03
C GLU A 269 1.73 14.76 11.18
N LEU A 270 1.05 14.09 10.24
CA LEU A 270 0.95 12.62 10.22
C LEU A 270 2.28 11.94 9.87
N GLU A 271 3.03 12.48 8.91
CA GLU A 271 4.38 11.97 8.60
C GLU A 271 5.32 12.15 9.79
N GLY A 272 5.27 13.31 10.45
CA GLY A 272 6.05 13.59 11.66
C GLY A 272 5.75 12.64 12.83
N LEU A 273 4.53 12.08 12.94
CA LEU A 273 4.23 10.99 13.89
C LEU A 273 4.93 9.68 13.51
N TYR A 274 4.98 9.34 12.22
CA TYR A 274 5.60 8.11 11.73
C TYR A 274 7.13 8.13 11.83
N GLU A 275 7.76 9.27 11.52
CA GLU A 275 9.20 9.47 11.66
C GLU A 275 9.66 9.31 13.11
N LYS A 276 8.87 9.80 14.08
CA LYS A 276 9.12 9.67 15.53
C LYS A 276 8.91 8.27 16.09
N GLY A 277 8.64 7.26 15.25
CA GLY A 277 8.71 5.86 15.65
C GLY A 277 7.42 5.24 16.18
N ILE A 278 6.25 5.81 15.88
CA ILE A 278 4.93 5.18 16.13
C ILE A 278 4.75 3.96 15.20
N ARG A 279 5.53 2.90 15.41
CA ARG A 279 5.70 1.78 14.47
C ARG A 279 5.10 0.46 14.95
N ASP A 280 5.30 0.04 16.20
CA ASP A 280 4.74 -1.24 16.69
C ASP A 280 4.52 -1.35 18.21
N GLU A 281 3.71 -2.35 18.60
CA GLU A 281 3.27 -2.91 19.90
C GLU A 281 3.20 -2.04 21.18
N GLN A 282 4.10 -1.07 21.41
CA GLN A 282 4.04 -0.11 22.51
C GLN A 282 3.34 1.21 22.15
N LYS A 283 2.62 1.25 21.02
CA LYS A 283 1.85 2.39 20.49
C LYS A 283 1.22 3.25 21.59
N ILE A 284 1.78 4.45 21.78
CA ILE A 284 1.19 5.47 22.67
C ILE A 284 -0.05 6.12 22.03
N ILE A 285 -0.13 6.12 20.68
CA ILE A 285 -1.34 6.42 19.90
C ILE A 285 -1.72 5.17 19.08
N TYR A 286 -2.94 4.67 19.27
CA TYR A 286 -3.47 3.50 18.58
C TYR A 286 -4.03 3.86 17.21
N ILE A 287 -3.16 3.81 16.20
CA ILE A 287 -3.48 4.07 14.79
C ILE A 287 -3.49 2.75 13.99
N TYR A 288 -4.51 2.60 13.15
CA TYR A 288 -4.66 1.58 12.12
C TYR A 288 -3.80 1.90 10.86
N TRP A 289 -4.23 1.42 9.69
CA TRP A 289 -3.45 1.33 8.46
C TRP A 289 -3.08 2.70 7.85
N GLY A 290 -4.05 3.62 7.74
CA GLY A 290 -3.83 4.98 7.24
C GLY A 290 -4.84 5.99 7.78
N VAL A 291 -4.45 7.26 7.82
CA VAL A 291 -5.21 8.37 8.41
C VAL A 291 -5.38 9.50 7.40
N TRP A 292 -6.60 10.00 7.26
CA TRP A 292 -6.92 11.16 6.43
C TRP A 292 -6.25 12.43 6.92
N SER A 293 -5.73 13.23 6.00
CA SER A 293 -5.33 14.61 6.28
C SER A 293 -6.32 15.62 5.69
N SER A 294 -6.22 16.84 6.18
CA SER A 294 -6.97 18.02 5.72
C SER A 294 -6.55 18.50 4.32
N ASN A 295 -5.47 17.97 3.76
CA ASN A 295 -4.98 18.34 2.43
C ASN A 295 -5.88 17.75 1.35
N THR A 296 -6.31 18.58 0.40
CA THR A 296 -7.16 18.19 -0.72
C THR A 296 -6.60 18.73 -2.04
N SER A 297 -6.92 18.03 -3.13
CA SER A 297 -6.62 18.45 -4.50
C SER A 297 -7.79 18.06 -5.40
N GLY A 298 -8.59 19.05 -5.80
CA GLY A 298 -9.86 18.80 -6.49
C GLY A 298 -10.79 17.91 -5.67
N SER A 299 -11.23 16.80 -6.26
CA SER A 299 -12.08 15.78 -5.64
C SER A 299 -11.32 14.73 -4.82
N SER A 300 -9.99 14.83 -4.72
CA SER A 300 -9.15 13.94 -3.91
C SER A 300 -8.76 14.58 -2.58
N ALA A 301 -8.49 13.73 -1.59
CA ALA A 301 -7.90 14.09 -0.31
C ALA A 301 -6.66 13.23 -0.04
N SER A 302 -5.72 13.77 0.71
CA SER A 302 -4.49 13.05 1.07
C SER A 302 -4.66 12.24 2.35
N TYR A 303 -3.89 11.16 2.46
CA TYR A 303 -3.79 10.35 3.67
C TYR A 303 -2.36 9.90 3.90
N PHE A 304 -1.99 9.68 5.16
CA PHE A 304 -0.70 9.09 5.52
C PHE A 304 -0.87 7.62 5.90
N HIS A 305 0.04 6.78 5.42
CA HIS A 305 0.02 5.33 5.65
C HIS A 305 1.03 4.92 6.74
N PHE A 306 0.54 4.61 7.94
CA PHE A 306 1.39 4.38 9.12
C PHE A 306 2.19 3.07 9.14
N THR A 307 1.76 2.02 8.42
CA THR A 307 2.53 0.77 8.31
C THR A 307 3.64 0.81 7.24
N LEU A 308 3.48 1.63 6.19
CA LEU A 308 4.41 1.66 5.04
C LEU A 308 5.16 2.99 4.89
N GLY A 309 4.80 4.03 5.64
CA GLY A 309 5.58 5.26 5.75
C GLY A 309 5.51 6.18 4.54
N PHE A 310 4.34 6.31 3.90
CA PHE A 310 4.18 7.17 2.73
C PHE A 310 2.91 8.03 2.76
N ARG A 311 2.95 9.10 1.96
CA ARG A 311 1.84 9.99 1.62
C ARG A 311 1.18 9.52 0.33
N ASP A 312 -0.14 9.54 0.26
CA ASP A 312 -0.91 9.20 -0.94
C ASP A 312 -2.22 10.01 -0.97
N SER A 313 -2.99 9.96 -2.06
CA SER A 313 -4.26 10.69 -2.21
C SER A 313 -5.29 9.91 -3.00
N ILE A 314 -6.52 9.83 -2.48
CA ILE A 314 -7.64 9.13 -3.11
C ILE A 314 -8.89 10.01 -3.11
N HIS A 315 -9.89 9.65 -3.92
CA HIS A 315 -11.15 10.39 -4.02
C HIS A 315 -11.83 10.54 -2.64
N GLN A 316 -12.35 11.74 -2.32
CA GLN A 316 -12.91 12.07 -1.01
C GLN A 316 -14.04 11.14 -0.54
N SER A 317 -14.77 10.53 -1.48
CA SER A 317 -15.86 9.57 -1.19
C SER A 317 -15.38 8.14 -0.89
N ALA A 318 -14.08 7.85 -0.92
CA ALA A 318 -13.56 6.51 -0.70
C ALA A 318 -13.53 6.17 0.81
N SER A 319 -14.38 5.26 1.29
CA SER A 319 -14.42 4.82 2.69
C SER A 319 -13.52 3.61 3.01
N GLY A 320 -12.64 3.22 2.08
CA GLY A 320 -11.98 1.91 2.11
C GLY A 320 -10.54 1.92 2.59
N GLY A 321 -10.33 1.87 3.92
CA GLY A 321 -9.03 1.63 4.57
C GLY A 321 -8.36 2.84 5.23
N VAL A 322 -8.98 4.02 5.14
CA VAL A 322 -8.48 5.25 5.75
C VAL A 322 -9.39 5.66 6.92
N ARG A 323 -8.79 6.20 7.98
CA ARG A 323 -9.43 6.52 9.27
C ARG A 323 -9.24 7.98 9.67
N ALA A 324 -9.87 8.38 10.76
CA ALA A 324 -9.77 9.70 11.35
C ALA A 324 -8.99 9.66 12.67
N LEU A 325 -8.01 10.56 12.82
CA LEU A 325 -7.27 10.78 14.06
C LEU A 325 -7.30 12.29 14.39
N PRO A 326 -8.03 12.72 15.44
CA PRO A 326 -8.09 14.12 15.84
C PRO A 326 -6.76 14.65 16.39
N VAL A 327 -6.44 15.90 16.07
CA VAL A 327 -5.31 16.66 16.63
C VAL A 327 -5.78 18.07 17.04
N ARG A 328 -5.11 18.69 18.01
CA ARG A 328 -5.29 20.09 18.42
C ARG A 328 -3.95 20.72 18.84
N GLU A 329 -3.89 22.03 18.91
CA GLU A 329 -2.78 22.74 19.56
C GLU A 329 -2.90 22.58 21.09
N SER A 330 -1.83 22.21 21.78
CA SER A 330 -1.77 22.23 23.24
C SER A 330 -1.27 23.59 23.71
N SER A 331 -2.19 24.44 24.18
CA SER A 331 -1.87 25.74 24.77
C SER A 331 -0.87 25.62 25.93
N LYS A 332 0.07 26.58 26.04
CA LYS A 332 1.09 26.63 27.11
C LYS A 332 0.53 27.13 28.46
#